data_AF-A0A821Y9B5-F1
#
_entry.id   AF-A0A821Y9B5-F1
#
_cell.length_a   1.000
_cell.length_b   1.000
_cell.length_c   1.000
_cell.angle_alpha   90.00
_cell.angle_beta   90.00
_cell.angle_gamma   90.00
#
_symmetry.space_group_name_H-M   'P 1'
#
loop_
_entity.id
_entity.type
_entity.pdbx_description
1 polymer ?
#
loop_
_entity_poly.entity_id
_entity_poly.type
_entity_poly.pdbx_seq_one_letter_code
_entity_poly.pdbx_strand_id
1 'polypeptide(L)'
;MQCVIHCRNRTIFFSLLTLFILLSAYILYPWFYFAWIWRKSDINHIDYSLVSKLNHSLLNVPAIIHQTWHDTDTIPYDWQQASNSCREFHPNYEYHLWTDKDARRLIEKEFPCLLSTYDSYPYDIQRADVIRLVVLYVYGGIYLDLDIICLKSFDQLRTNSFVLPKTMPVGLSNDFIIAAPKHPFLLQVLNDLPKYNRNYLTK
;
A
#
# COMPACT_ATOMS: atom_id res chain seq x y z
N MET A 1 48.76 -31.95 -30.68
CA MET A 1 48.34 -32.48 -29.36
C MET A 1 47.77 -31.42 -28.40
N GLN A 2 48.14 -30.13 -28.50
CA GLN A 2 47.70 -29.09 -27.55
C GLN A 2 46.22 -28.65 -27.70
N CYS A 3 45.63 -28.68 -28.90
CA CYS A 3 44.24 -28.24 -29.14
C CYS A 3 43.17 -29.11 -28.44
N VAL A 4 43.39 -30.44 -28.40
CA VAL A 4 42.46 -31.41 -27.79
C VAL A 4 42.42 -31.28 -26.26
N ILE A 5 43.56 -30.98 -25.63
CA ILE A 5 43.67 -30.81 -24.17
C ILE A 5 42.98 -29.52 -23.73
N HIS A 6 43.12 -28.44 -24.51
CA HIS A 6 42.44 -27.17 -24.24
C HIS A 6 40.91 -27.30 -24.37
N CYS A 7 40.42 -28.03 -25.38
CA CYS A 7 39.00 -28.29 -25.54
C CYS A 7 38.43 -29.16 -24.40
N ARG A 8 39.17 -30.20 -23.96
CA ARG A 8 38.78 -31.07 -22.84
C ARG A 8 38.69 -30.33 -21.51
N ASN A 9 39.67 -29.46 -21.20
CA ASN A 9 39.65 -28.66 -19.97
C ASN A 9 38.51 -27.62 -19.97
N ARG A 10 38.17 -27.07 -21.14
CA ARG A 10 37.05 -26.13 -21.28
C ARG A 10 35.69 -26.82 -21.07
N THR A 11 35.52 -28.03 -21.59
CA THR A 11 34.31 -28.84 -21.35
C THR A 11 34.16 -29.23 -19.88
N ILE A 12 35.24 -29.67 -19.22
CA ILE A 12 35.24 -30.00 -17.79
C ILE A 12 34.88 -28.77 -16.95
N PHE A 13 35.44 -27.59 -17.26
CA PHE A 13 35.11 -26.36 -16.56
C PHE A 13 33.61 -26.01 -16.67
N PHE A 14 33.05 -26.08 -17.88
CA PHE A 14 31.61 -25.84 -18.07
C PHE A 14 30.74 -26.87 -17.35
N SER A 15 31.13 -28.15 -17.33
CA SER A 15 30.41 -29.20 -16.59
C SER A 15 30.46 -28.99 -15.06
N LEU A 16 31.58 -28.53 -14.52
CA LEU A 16 31.70 -28.21 -13.10
C LEU A 16 30.91 -26.94 -12.73
N LEU A 17 30.91 -25.93 -13.60
CA LEU A 17 30.15 -24.71 -13.40
C LEU A 17 28.63 -24.97 -13.44
N THR A 18 28.14 -25.78 -14.39
CA THR A 18 26.72 -26.16 -14.43
C THR A 18 26.31 -26.96 -13.21
N LEU A 19 27.15 -27.90 -12.75
CA LEU A 19 26.89 -28.66 -11.52
C LEU A 19 26.83 -27.73 -10.29
N PHE A 20 27.71 -26.74 -10.20
CA PHE A 20 27.70 -25.74 -9.12
C PHE A 20 26.43 -24.87 -9.14
N ILE A 21 25.97 -24.45 -10.33
CA ILE A 21 24.73 -23.67 -10.47
C ILE A 21 23.51 -24.53 -10.06
N LEU A 22 23.47 -25.80 -10.46
CA LEU A 22 22.36 -26.70 -10.11
C LEU A 22 22.36 -27.04 -8.61
N LEU A 23 23.53 -27.27 -8.01
CA LEU A 23 23.66 -27.49 -6.57
C LEU A 23 23.29 -26.25 -5.76
N SER A 24 23.74 -25.06 -6.17
CA SER A 24 23.38 -23.82 -5.50
C SER A 24 21.88 -23.52 -5.62
N ALA A 25 21.27 -23.76 -6.79
CA ALA A 25 19.82 -23.67 -6.96
C ALA A 25 19.08 -24.69 -6.08
N TYR A 26 19.53 -25.95 -6.02
CA TYR A 26 18.90 -26.98 -5.19
C TYR A 26 19.02 -26.70 -3.69
N ILE A 27 20.13 -26.11 -3.24
CA ILE A 27 20.34 -25.74 -1.83
C ILE A 27 19.53 -24.49 -1.49
N LEU A 28 19.49 -23.48 -2.36
CA LEU A 28 18.82 -22.21 -2.06
C LEU A 28 17.30 -22.24 -2.29
N TYR A 29 16.81 -23.07 -3.22
CA TYR A 29 15.38 -23.16 -3.55
C TYR A 29 14.50 -23.53 -2.34
N PRO A 30 14.86 -24.49 -1.47
CA PRO A 30 14.14 -24.76 -0.23
C PRO A 30 14.07 -23.55 0.69
N TRP A 31 15.15 -22.75 0.80
CA TRP A 31 15.15 -21.53 1.63
C TRP A 31 14.23 -20.45 1.06
N PHE A 32 14.24 -20.24 -0.26
CA PHE A 32 13.31 -19.33 -0.92
C PHE A 32 11.86 -19.80 -0.80
N TYR A 33 11.61 -21.09 -0.97
CA TYR A 33 10.29 -21.70 -0.83
C TYR A 33 9.77 -21.62 0.62
N PHE A 34 10.63 -21.91 1.61
CA PHE A 34 10.28 -21.83 3.02
C PHE A 34 10.06 -20.38 3.48
N ALA A 35 10.88 -19.43 3.02
CA ALA A 35 10.66 -18.01 3.25
C ALA A 35 9.35 -17.51 2.61
N TRP A 36 9.01 -18.00 1.42
CA TRP A 36 7.74 -17.70 0.76
C TRP A 36 6.53 -18.28 1.53
N ILE A 37 6.64 -19.52 2.04
CA ILE A 37 5.61 -20.13 2.91
C ILE A 37 5.46 -19.36 4.22
N TRP A 38 6.57 -19.00 4.88
CA TRP A 38 6.54 -18.24 6.13
C TRP A 38 5.94 -16.84 5.96
N ARG A 39 6.22 -16.17 4.85
CA ARG A 39 5.56 -14.89 4.52
C ARG A 39 4.04 -15.05 4.36
N LYS A 40 3.56 -16.22 3.94
CA LYS A 40 2.13 -16.52 3.85
C LYS A 40 1.50 -16.75 5.21
N SER A 41 2.23 -17.27 6.21
CA SER A 41 1.69 -17.51 7.55
C SER A 41 1.43 -16.25 8.37
N ASP A 42 2.17 -15.16 8.14
CA ASP A 42 1.95 -13.87 8.85
C ASP A 42 0.59 -13.23 8.54
N ILE A 43 -0.04 -13.56 7.40
CA ILE A 43 -1.37 -13.05 7.02
C ILE A 43 -2.48 -13.64 7.92
N ASN A 44 -2.24 -14.77 8.60
CA ASN A 44 -3.27 -15.47 9.38
C ASN A 44 -3.56 -14.85 10.77
N HIS A 45 -2.87 -13.77 11.15
CA HIS A 45 -3.03 -13.13 12.47
C HIS A 45 -4.00 -11.95 12.50
N ILE A 46 -4.85 -11.77 11.48
CA ILE A 46 -5.88 -10.73 11.52
C ILE A 46 -6.96 -11.16 12.54
N ASP A 47 -7.05 -10.44 13.65
CA ASP A 47 -8.10 -10.64 14.64
C ASP A 47 -9.46 -10.17 14.08
N TYR A 48 -10.22 -11.12 13.54
CA TYR A 48 -11.55 -10.88 12.98
C TYR A 48 -12.59 -10.45 14.03
N SER A 49 -12.31 -10.57 15.33
CA SER A 49 -13.24 -10.17 16.40
C SER A 49 -13.46 -8.64 16.45
N LEU A 50 -12.51 -7.85 15.93
CA LEU A 50 -12.66 -6.41 15.75
C LEU A 50 -13.68 -6.05 14.67
N VAL A 51 -13.82 -6.89 13.65
CA VAL A 51 -14.73 -6.67 12.51
C VAL A 51 -16.16 -7.07 12.86
N SER A 52 -16.34 -8.15 13.64
CA SER A 52 -17.67 -8.67 13.98
C SER A 52 -18.46 -7.82 14.99
N LYS A 53 -17.80 -6.90 15.69
CA LYS A 53 -18.44 -5.96 16.65
C LYS A 53 -19.00 -4.69 16.02
N LEU A 54 -18.83 -4.50 14.71
CA LEU A 54 -19.32 -3.29 14.05
C LEU A 54 -20.84 -3.40 13.82
N ASN A 55 -21.61 -2.49 14.41
CA ASN A 55 -23.03 -2.36 14.08
C ASN A 55 -23.16 -2.00 12.59
N HIS A 56 -23.86 -2.84 11.82
CA HIS A 56 -24.08 -2.66 10.38
C HIS A 56 -24.68 -1.30 9.99
N SER A 57 -25.34 -0.59 10.92
CA SER A 57 -25.92 0.75 10.71
C SER A 57 -24.93 1.92 10.82
N LEU A 58 -23.73 1.71 11.39
CA LEU A 58 -22.72 2.76 11.61
C LEU A 58 -21.66 2.84 10.50
N LEU A 59 -21.71 1.97 9.51
CA LEU A 59 -20.66 1.81 8.50
C LEU A 59 -21.00 2.41 7.14
N ASN A 60 -21.86 3.43 7.11
CA ASN A 60 -22.15 4.12 5.87
C ASN A 60 -20.91 4.92 5.46
N VAL A 61 -20.31 4.56 4.33
CA VAL A 61 -19.18 5.29 3.75
C VAL A 61 -19.67 6.66 3.25
N PRO A 62 -19.10 7.80 3.68
CA PRO A 62 -19.49 9.12 3.17
C PRO A 62 -19.14 9.34 1.70
N ALA A 63 -19.93 10.13 0.97
CA ALA A 63 -19.75 10.37 -0.47
C ALA A 63 -18.67 11.44 -0.68
N ILE A 64 -17.43 11.07 -0.34
CA ILE A 64 -16.28 11.97 -0.34
C ILE A 64 -15.13 11.28 -1.08
N ILE A 65 -14.52 11.98 -2.03
CA ILE A 65 -13.28 11.58 -2.69
C ILE A 65 -12.13 12.40 -2.10
N HIS A 66 -11.09 11.70 -1.65
CA HIS A 66 -9.86 12.27 -1.17
C HIS A 66 -8.71 11.91 -2.13
N GLN A 67 -7.92 12.91 -2.50
CA GLN A 67 -6.65 12.73 -3.18
C GLN A 67 -5.59 13.59 -2.49
N THR A 68 -4.31 13.30 -2.71
CA THR A 68 -3.21 14.07 -2.12
C THR A 68 -2.29 14.60 -3.20
N TRP A 69 -1.79 15.81 -2.99
CA TRP A 69 -0.74 16.39 -3.81
C TRP A 69 0.20 17.20 -2.91
N HIS A 70 1.42 17.48 -3.38
CA HIS A 70 2.47 18.09 -2.54
C HIS A 70 2.10 19.50 -2.02
N ASP A 71 2.51 20.54 -2.75
CA ASP A 71 2.55 21.90 -2.21
C ASP A 71 1.42 22.81 -2.70
N THR A 72 0.68 22.38 -3.73
CA THR A 72 -0.37 23.18 -4.36
C THR A 72 -1.73 22.52 -4.21
N ASP A 73 -2.76 23.35 -4.13
CA ASP A 73 -4.17 22.94 -4.25
C ASP A 73 -4.58 22.63 -5.71
N THR A 74 -3.62 22.71 -6.63
CA THR A 74 -3.81 22.46 -8.05
C THR A 74 -3.10 21.18 -8.47
N ILE A 75 -3.86 20.28 -9.11
CA ILE A 75 -3.36 19.02 -9.67
C ILE A 75 -2.57 19.29 -10.95
N PRO A 76 -1.38 18.67 -11.15
CA PRO A 76 -0.63 18.80 -12.39
C PRO A 76 -1.39 18.29 -13.61
N TYR A 77 -1.11 18.88 -14.78
CA TYR A 77 -1.78 18.56 -16.03
C TYR A 77 -1.84 17.04 -16.33
N ASP A 78 -0.73 16.33 -16.14
CA ASP A 78 -0.62 14.89 -16.43
C ASP A 78 -1.62 14.04 -15.64
N TRP A 79 -2.05 14.50 -14.47
CA TRP A 79 -2.97 13.77 -13.58
C TRP A 79 -4.39 14.34 -13.56
N GLN A 80 -4.61 15.50 -14.18
CA GLN A 80 -5.93 16.13 -14.21
C GLN A 80 -6.96 15.25 -14.92
N GLN A 81 -6.58 14.58 -16.01
CA GLN A 81 -7.51 13.73 -16.75
C GLN A 81 -8.03 12.56 -15.90
N ALA A 82 -7.13 11.85 -15.22
CA ALA A 82 -7.49 10.74 -14.35
C ALA A 82 -8.36 11.22 -13.17
N SER A 83 -7.92 12.25 -12.44
CA SER A 83 -8.68 12.86 -11.36
C SER A 83 -10.07 13.38 -11.81
N ASN A 84 -10.16 14.03 -12.97
CA ASN A 84 -11.43 14.51 -13.53
C ASN A 84 -12.39 13.37 -13.85
N SER A 85 -11.92 12.27 -14.43
CA SER A 85 -12.77 11.11 -14.72
C SER A 85 -13.49 10.63 -13.45
N CYS A 86 -12.80 10.65 -12.30
CA CYS A 86 -13.41 10.29 -11.03
C CYS A 86 -14.45 11.30 -10.55
N ARG A 87 -14.22 12.60 -10.71
CA ARG A 87 -15.23 13.63 -10.38
C ARG A 87 -16.45 13.56 -11.30
N GLU A 88 -16.25 13.30 -12.59
CA GLU A 88 -17.32 13.21 -13.60
C GLU A 88 -18.26 12.03 -13.34
N PHE A 89 -17.74 10.86 -12.94
CA PHE A 89 -18.56 9.72 -12.53
C PHE A 89 -19.24 9.89 -11.16
N HIS A 90 -18.88 10.94 -10.40
CA HIS A 90 -19.35 11.16 -9.04
C HIS A 90 -19.74 12.64 -8.79
N PRO A 91 -20.70 13.21 -9.57
CA PRO A 91 -21.02 14.65 -9.51
C PRO A 91 -21.61 15.10 -8.17
N ASN A 92 -22.13 14.16 -7.37
CA ASN A 92 -22.72 14.44 -6.05
C ASN A 92 -21.74 14.17 -4.90
N TYR A 93 -20.49 13.80 -5.19
CA TYR A 93 -19.50 13.53 -4.16
C TYR A 93 -18.76 14.81 -3.82
N GLU A 94 -18.48 14.98 -2.54
CA GLU A 94 -17.54 15.99 -2.08
C GLU A 94 -16.12 15.61 -2.52
N TYR A 95 -15.30 16.58 -2.90
CA TYR A 95 -13.94 16.35 -3.35
C TYR A 95 -12.95 17.16 -2.52
N HIS A 96 -11.91 16.49 -2.01
CA HIS A 96 -10.82 17.11 -1.27
C HIS A 96 -9.47 16.73 -1.85
N LEU A 97 -8.67 17.75 -2.16
CA LEU A 97 -7.24 17.59 -2.43
C LEU A 97 -6.46 18.02 -1.19
N TRP A 98 -5.71 17.10 -0.59
CA TRP A 98 -4.92 17.35 0.61
C TRP A 98 -3.49 17.72 0.23
N THR A 99 -3.02 18.89 0.68
CA THR A 99 -1.61 19.29 0.58
C THR A 99 -0.77 18.67 1.69
N ASP A 100 0.55 18.67 1.55
CA ASP A 100 1.48 18.23 2.61
C ASP A 100 1.29 19.05 3.90
N LYS A 101 0.93 20.33 3.78
CA LYS A 101 0.62 21.21 4.91
C LYS A 101 -0.69 20.83 5.60
N ASP A 102 -1.73 20.51 4.82
CA ASP A 102 -3.01 20.08 5.38
C ASP A 102 -2.88 18.71 6.03
N ALA A 103 -2.11 17.81 5.41
CA ALA A 103 -1.81 16.48 5.93
C ALA A 103 -1.15 16.56 7.31
N ARG A 104 -0.07 17.34 7.43
CA ARG A 104 0.63 17.51 8.70
C ARG A 104 -0.27 18.14 9.77
N ARG A 105 -1.06 19.17 9.41
CA ARG A 105 -2.02 19.82 10.33
C ARG A 105 -3.09 18.85 10.81
N LEU A 106 -3.60 18.00 9.93
CA LEU A 106 -4.61 17.00 10.27
C LEU A 106 -4.04 15.96 11.26
N ILE A 107 -2.83 15.48 11.02
CA ILE A 107 -2.15 14.53 11.91
C ILE A 107 -1.87 15.16 13.27
N GLU A 108 -1.36 16.38 13.31
CA GLU A 108 -1.11 17.11 14.56
C GLU A 108 -2.39 17.26 15.40
N LYS A 109 -3.54 17.50 14.74
CA LYS A 109 -4.83 17.65 15.40
C LYS A 109 -5.44 16.33 15.87
N GLU A 110 -5.49 15.32 15.00
CA GLU A 110 -6.27 14.09 15.24
C GLU A 110 -5.43 12.94 15.81
N PHE A 111 -4.11 12.95 15.56
CA PHE A 111 -3.15 11.92 15.98
C PHE A 111 -1.81 12.54 16.46
N PRO A 112 -1.82 13.40 17.49
CA PRO A 112 -0.61 14.09 17.95
C PRO A 112 0.53 13.14 18.34
N CYS A 113 0.21 11.93 18.84
CA CYS A 113 1.20 10.90 19.15
C CYS A 113 1.93 10.34 17.91
N LEU A 114 1.30 10.37 16.73
CA LEU A 114 1.87 9.89 15.47
C LEU A 114 2.76 10.95 14.80
N LEU A 115 2.60 12.23 15.16
CA LEU A 115 3.28 13.35 14.48
C LEU A 115 4.80 13.19 14.42
N SER A 116 5.42 12.77 15.54
CA SER A 116 6.89 12.55 15.58
C SER A 116 7.35 11.45 14.60
N THR A 117 6.56 10.38 14.45
CA THR A 117 6.85 9.30 13.50
C THR A 117 6.66 9.80 12.07
N TYR A 118 5.56 10.51 11.81
CA TYR A 118 5.25 11.10 10.50
C TYR A 118 6.35 12.06 10.02
N ASP A 119 6.78 12.98 10.88
CA ASP A 119 7.83 13.96 10.59
C ASP A 119 9.22 13.28 10.41
N SER A 120 9.42 12.09 10.97
CA SER A 120 10.68 11.34 10.85
C SER A 120 10.85 10.59 9.53
N TYR A 121 9.79 10.44 8.73
CA TYR A 121 9.89 9.67 7.49
C TYR A 121 10.82 10.37 6.48
N PRO A 122 11.81 9.68 5.89
CA PRO A 122 12.74 10.30 4.95
C PRO A 122 12.12 10.63 3.59
N TYR A 123 11.05 9.93 3.17
CA TYR A 123 10.48 10.06 1.83
C TYR A 123 9.05 10.60 1.86
N ASP A 124 8.71 11.51 0.95
CA ASP A 124 7.36 12.08 0.82
C ASP A 124 6.31 11.00 0.58
N ILE A 125 6.64 9.96 -0.19
CA ILE A 125 5.71 8.85 -0.45
C ILE A 125 5.30 8.12 0.84
N GLN A 126 6.17 8.04 1.84
CA GLN A 126 5.81 7.44 3.14
C GLN A 126 4.82 8.32 3.90
N ARG A 127 4.94 9.64 3.79
CA ARG A 127 3.95 10.57 4.35
C ARG A 127 2.62 10.47 3.61
N ALA A 128 2.65 10.37 2.29
CA ALA A 128 1.47 10.10 1.45
C ALA A 128 0.76 8.79 1.86
N ASP A 129 1.52 7.74 2.17
CA ASP A 129 1.00 6.45 2.66
C ASP A 129 0.29 6.58 4.02
N VAL A 130 0.71 7.50 4.88
CA VAL A 130 0.03 7.74 6.16
C VAL A 130 -1.21 8.60 6.00
N ILE A 131 -1.13 9.70 5.24
CA ILE A 131 -2.25 10.63 5.14
C ILE A 131 -3.50 9.95 4.55
N ARG A 132 -3.36 9.03 3.58
CA ARG A 132 -4.51 8.29 3.03
C ARG A 132 -5.27 7.49 4.09
N LEU A 133 -4.57 6.95 5.10
CA LEU A 133 -5.17 6.24 6.21
C LEU A 133 -5.83 7.20 7.21
N VAL A 134 -5.17 8.33 7.48
CA VAL A 134 -5.66 9.34 8.44
C VAL A 134 -6.93 10.01 7.92
N VAL A 135 -6.96 10.46 6.67
CA VAL A 135 -8.15 11.12 6.08
C VAL A 135 -9.35 10.18 6.10
N LEU A 136 -9.15 8.92 5.73
CA LEU A 136 -10.20 7.91 5.76
C LEU A 136 -10.64 7.54 7.18
N TYR A 137 -9.73 7.53 8.15
CA TYR A 137 -10.13 7.30 9.54
C TYR A 137 -10.96 8.46 10.09
N VAL A 138 -10.61 9.70 9.75
CA VAL A 138 -11.29 10.90 10.27
C VAL A 138 -12.64 11.10 9.57
N TYR A 139 -12.65 11.09 8.24
CA TYR A 139 -13.80 11.48 7.42
C TYR A 139 -14.52 10.30 6.79
N GLY A 140 -13.89 9.11 6.71
CA GLY A 140 -14.37 8.03 5.86
C GLY A 140 -14.23 8.38 4.38
N GLY A 141 -14.99 7.71 3.53
CA GLY A 141 -15.08 8.02 2.11
C GLY A 141 -14.17 7.13 1.27
N ILE A 142 -13.64 7.73 0.20
CA ILE A 142 -12.84 7.04 -0.82
C ILE A 142 -11.54 7.81 -1.01
N TYR A 143 -10.41 7.15 -0.78
CA TYR A 143 -9.12 7.64 -1.20
C TYR A 143 -8.74 6.98 -2.52
N LEU A 144 -8.19 7.75 -3.44
CA LEU A 144 -7.57 7.23 -4.66
C LEU A 144 -6.38 8.08 -5.10
N ASP A 145 -5.32 7.44 -5.58
CA ASP A 145 -4.16 8.13 -6.14
C ASP A 145 -4.55 8.96 -7.38
N LEU A 146 -3.75 9.99 -7.68
CA LEU A 146 -4.04 10.95 -8.75
C LEU A 146 -4.05 10.33 -10.15
N ASP A 147 -3.42 9.16 -10.31
CA ASP A 147 -3.27 8.41 -11.56
C ASP A 147 -4.38 7.36 -11.78
N ILE A 148 -5.34 7.27 -10.87
CA ILE A 148 -6.49 6.36 -11.00
C ILE A 148 -7.54 6.96 -11.93
N ILE A 149 -7.85 6.25 -13.01
CA ILE A 149 -8.94 6.56 -13.93
C ILE A 149 -10.21 5.83 -13.47
N CYS A 150 -11.30 6.58 -13.28
CA CYS A 150 -12.60 6.02 -12.98
C CYS A 150 -13.36 5.69 -14.26
N LEU A 151 -13.95 4.49 -14.31
CA LEU A 151 -14.75 4.02 -15.44
C LEU A 151 -16.23 3.82 -15.09
N LYS A 152 -16.59 3.94 -13.80
CA LYS A 152 -17.93 3.75 -13.26
C LYS A 152 -18.04 4.35 -11.85
N SER A 153 -19.28 4.52 -11.39
CA SER A 153 -19.57 4.93 -10.01
C SER A 153 -19.14 3.87 -8.98
N PHE A 154 -18.71 4.33 -7.81
CA PHE A 154 -18.35 3.56 -6.62
C PHE A 154 -19.53 3.30 -5.68
N ASP A 155 -20.75 3.74 -6.01
CA ASP A 155 -21.94 3.63 -5.14
C ASP A 155 -22.18 2.22 -4.60
N GLN A 156 -22.00 1.20 -5.44
CA GLN A 156 -22.16 -0.20 -5.03
C GLN A 156 -21.09 -0.64 -4.03
N LEU A 157 -19.86 -0.13 -4.16
CA LEU A 157 -18.75 -0.52 -3.29
C LEU A 157 -18.87 0.09 -1.89
N ARG A 158 -19.48 1.28 -1.78
CA ARG A 158 -19.78 1.97 -0.51
C ARG A 158 -20.76 1.24 0.42
N THR A 159 -21.41 0.18 -0.06
CA THR A 159 -22.21 -0.71 0.79
C THR A 159 -21.34 -1.55 1.73
N ASN A 160 -20.03 -1.63 1.46
CA ASN A 160 -19.05 -2.28 2.31
C ASN A 160 -18.34 -1.23 3.18
N SER A 161 -18.10 -1.56 4.44
CA SER A 161 -17.45 -0.66 5.40
C SER A 161 -15.97 -0.42 5.13
N PHE A 162 -15.35 -1.30 4.35
CA PHE A 162 -13.94 -1.24 4.01
C PHE A 162 -13.67 -2.03 2.72
N VAL A 163 -12.96 -1.44 1.77
CA VAL A 163 -12.62 -2.07 0.48
C VAL A 163 -11.18 -1.74 0.10
N LEU A 164 -10.42 -2.75 -0.33
CA LEU A 164 -9.10 -2.64 -0.93
C LEU A 164 -9.04 -3.45 -2.25
N PRO A 165 -8.33 -2.96 -3.29
CA PRO A 165 -8.06 -3.74 -4.47
C PRO A 165 -7.14 -4.92 -4.14
N LYS A 166 -7.41 -6.07 -4.78
CA LYS A 166 -6.49 -7.21 -4.78
C LYS A 166 -5.45 -7.02 -5.88
N THR A 167 -4.17 -7.20 -5.53
CA THR A 167 -3.06 -7.12 -6.49
C THR A 167 -2.45 -8.50 -6.72
N MET A 168 -2.04 -8.78 -7.96
CA MET A 168 -1.35 -10.00 -8.35
C MET A 168 0.18 -9.77 -8.45
N PRO A 169 1.03 -10.75 -8.09
CA PRO A 169 0.69 -12.12 -7.71
C PRO A 169 0.23 -12.30 -6.25
N VAL A 170 0.51 -11.35 -5.35
CA VAL A 170 0.10 -11.39 -3.94
C VAL A 170 -0.10 -9.97 -3.41
N GLY A 171 -1.17 -9.73 -2.65
CA GLY A 171 -1.31 -8.56 -1.80
C GLY A 171 -2.61 -7.79 -1.98
N LEU A 172 -2.69 -6.71 -1.21
CA LEU A 172 -3.73 -5.68 -1.29
C LEU A 172 -3.03 -4.38 -1.67
N SER A 173 -3.62 -3.65 -2.61
CA SER A 173 -3.14 -2.31 -2.96
C SER A 173 -3.71 -1.28 -2.00
N ASN A 174 -3.02 -0.15 -1.87
CA ASN A 174 -3.46 1.00 -1.07
C ASN A 174 -3.55 2.30 -1.89
N ASP A 175 -3.40 2.21 -3.20
CA ASP A 175 -3.65 3.28 -4.19
C ASP A 175 -5.14 3.61 -4.32
N PHE A 176 -6.03 2.72 -3.87
CA PHE A 176 -7.47 2.92 -3.74
C PHE A 176 -7.95 2.29 -2.44
N ILE A 177 -8.71 3.05 -1.64
CA ILE A 177 -9.27 2.56 -0.39
C ILE A 177 -10.66 3.17 -0.19
N ILE A 178 -11.65 2.33 0.11
CA ILE A 178 -12.95 2.79 0.63
C ILE A 178 -13.00 2.45 2.11
N ALA A 179 -13.42 3.38 2.96
CA ALA A 179 -13.60 3.10 4.37
C ALA A 179 -14.73 3.92 5.00
N ALA A 180 -15.45 3.30 5.93
CA ALA A 180 -16.28 4.03 6.88
C ALA A 180 -15.38 4.84 7.84
N PRO A 181 -15.85 6.00 8.32
CA PRO A 181 -15.10 6.77 9.31
C PRO A 181 -14.88 5.92 10.57
N LYS A 182 -13.75 6.14 11.23
CA LYS A 182 -13.35 5.46 12.47
C LYS A 182 -13.26 3.92 12.36
N HIS A 183 -13.01 3.39 11.15
CA HIS A 183 -12.91 1.95 10.95
C HIS A 183 -11.79 1.30 11.81
N PRO A 184 -12.06 0.21 12.57
CA PRO A 184 -11.09 -0.39 13.48
C PRO A 184 -9.80 -0.86 12.82
N PHE A 185 -9.89 -1.39 11.59
CA PHE A 185 -8.70 -1.79 10.83
C PHE A 185 -7.76 -0.62 10.57
N LEU A 186 -8.29 0.56 10.20
CA LEU A 186 -7.47 1.75 9.98
C LEU A 186 -6.79 2.20 11.28
N LEU A 187 -7.52 2.19 12.40
CA LEU A 187 -6.95 2.53 13.71
C LEU A 187 -5.81 1.60 14.09
N GLN A 188 -5.97 0.29 13.87
CA GLN A 188 -4.92 -0.69 14.13
C GLN A 188 -3.67 -0.40 13.30
N VAL A 189 -3.83 -0.17 11.99
CA VAL A 189 -2.70 0.15 11.11
C VAL A 189 -1.99 1.44 11.56
N LEU A 190 -2.75 2.49 11.87
CA LEU A 190 -2.20 3.77 12.34
C LEU A 190 -1.42 3.62 13.66
N ASN A 191 -1.93 2.82 14.61
CA ASN A 191 -1.25 2.54 15.88
C ASN A 191 0.05 1.73 15.69
N ASP A 192 0.12 0.91 14.65
CA ASP A 192 1.28 0.07 14.36
C ASP A 192 2.39 0.83 13.59
N LEU A 193 2.10 1.97 12.96
CA LEU A 193 3.08 2.73 12.16
C LEU A 193 4.42 3.00 12.89
N PRO A 194 4.46 3.46 14.16
CA PRO A 194 5.72 3.68 14.87
C PRO A 194 6.55 2.40 15.06
N LYS A 195 5.90 1.25 15.27
CA LYS A 195 6.56 -0.06 15.45
C LYS A 195 7.30 -0.52 14.19
N TYR A 196 6.79 -0.15 13.02
CA TYR A 196 7.33 -0.51 11.71
C TYR A 196 8.19 0.58 11.07
N ASN A 197 8.35 1.74 11.72
CA ASN A 197 9.31 2.77 11.33
C ASN A 197 10.75 2.31 11.63
N ARG A 198 11.29 1.47 10.75
CA ARG A 198 12.60 0.81 10.91
C ARG A 198 13.47 1.08 9.70
N ASN A 199 14.74 1.40 9.94
CA ASN A 199 15.75 1.42 8.89
C ASN A 199 16.45 0.04 8.85
N TYR A 200 16.22 -0.73 7.79
CA TYR A 200 16.80 -2.07 7.64
C TYR A 200 18.23 -2.05 7.07
N LEU A 201 18.71 -0.89 6.60
CA LEU A 201 20.03 -0.72 5.97
C LEU A 201 21.05 -0.06 6.89
N THR A 202 20.61 0.59 7.98
CA THR A 202 21.47 1.13 9.03
C THR A 202 21.05 0.53 10.36
N LYS A 203 21.70 -0.57 10.72
CA LYS A 203 21.86 -1.02 12.11
C LYS A 203 23.27 -0.68 12.55
#